data_AF-A0A927SVF6-F1
#
_entry.id   AF-A0A927SVF6-F1
#
_cell.length_a   1.000
_cell.length_b   1.000
_cell.length_c   1.000
_cell.angle_alpha   90.00
_cell.angle_beta   90.00
_cell.angle_gamma   90.00
#
_symmetry.space_group_name_H-M   'P 1'
#
loop_
_entity.id
_entity.type
_entity.pdbx_description
1 polymer ?
#
loop_
_entity_poly.entity_id
_entity_poly.type
_entity_poly.pdbx_seq_one_letter_code
_entity_poly.pdbx_strand_id
1 'polypeptide(L)'
;MHPNNVALCFHFLYNKVDLSHTWQEGRLAVETYCDKIRELRQHRGLKQADVAKILETTQQVYSRYENGVNALPIHHLITLCLYYGVSADYVLGLTNEADSTK
;
A
#
# COMPACT_ATOMS: atom_id res chain seq x y z
N MET A 1 -19.25 4.06 -32.08
CA MET A 1 -18.92 5.40 -32.58
C MET A 1 -17.71 5.87 -31.80
N HIS A 2 -16.51 5.82 -32.40
CA HIS A 2 -15.27 6.23 -31.74
C HIS A 2 -15.16 7.76 -31.80
N PRO A 3 -14.79 8.43 -30.70
CA PRO A 3 -13.99 9.64 -30.78
C PRO A 3 -12.54 9.28 -30.48
N ASN A 4 -11.69 9.66 -31.42
CA ASN A 4 -10.24 9.61 -31.36
C ASN A 4 -9.67 10.64 -30.38
N ASN A 5 -8.38 10.47 -30.10
CA ASN A 5 -7.39 11.56 -29.99
C ASN A 5 -6.77 11.95 -28.62
N VAL A 6 -6.78 11.08 -27.61
CA VAL A 6 -5.90 11.24 -26.42
C VAL A 6 -4.97 10.06 -26.13
N ALA A 7 -5.13 8.93 -26.84
CA ALA A 7 -4.36 7.71 -26.55
C ALA A 7 -2.88 7.75 -27.00
N LEU A 8 -2.49 8.69 -27.88
CA LEU A 8 -1.14 8.72 -28.44
C LEU A 8 -0.14 9.59 -27.66
N CYS A 9 -0.58 10.40 -26.70
CA CYS A 9 0.35 11.24 -25.91
C CYS A 9 0.90 10.57 -24.64
N PHE A 10 0.37 9.42 -24.21
CA PHE A 10 0.85 8.76 -22.98
C PHE A 10 1.90 7.67 -23.20
N HIS A 11 2.25 7.37 -24.47
CA HIS A 11 3.11 6.24 -24.79
C HIS A 11 4.62 6.47 -24.56
N PHE A 12 5.07 7.64 -24.06
CA PHE A 12 6.51 7.95 -24.01
C PHE A 12 7.14 8.15 -22.63
N LEU A 13 6.46 7.90 -21.49
CA LEU A 13 7.12 8.13 -20.18
C LEU A 13 6.93 7.09 -19.08
N TYR A 14 6.33 5.92 -19.33
CA TYR A 14 6.35 4.85 -18.32
C TYR A 14 6.72 3.49 -18.92
N ASN A 15 7.93 3.07 -18.56
CA ASN A 15 8.55 1.81 -18.94
C ASN A 15 7.91 0.65 -18.15
N LYS A 16 7.41 -0.36 -18.87
CA LYS A 16 7.11 -1.74 -18.41
C LYS A 16 6.20 -1.96 -17.19
N VAL A 17 4.92 -1.58 -17.30
CA VAL A 17 3.85 -2.41 -16.75
C VAL A 17 2.75 -2.48 -17.82
N ASP A 18 2.49 -3.67 -18.34
CA ASP A 18 1.44 -3.89 -19.34
C ASP A 18 0.06 -3.66 -18.69
N LEU A 19 -0.57 -2.54 -19.05
CA LEU A 19 -1.89 -2.13 -18.57
C LEU A 19 -3.00 -2.45 -19.59
N SER A 20 -2.77 -3.36 -20.55
CA SER A 20 -3.76 -3.69 -21.58
C SER A 20 -4.88 -4.64 -21.14
N HIS A 21 -4.81 -5.21 -19.92
CA HIS A 21 -5.82 -6.15 -19.41
C HIS A 21 -6.76 -5.61 -18.30
N THR A 22 -6.68 -4.34 -17.92
CA THR A 22 -7.35 -3.83 -16.71
C THR A 22 -8.46 -2.81 -16.99
N TRP A 23 -9.40 -3.13 -17.86
CA TRP A 23 -10.63 -2.34 -18.05
C TRP A 23 -11.84 -3.23 -18.35
N GLN A 24 -12.36 -3.97 -17.36
CA GLN A 24 -13.79 -4.31 -17.29
C GLN A 24 -14.26 -4.29 -15.83
N GLU A 25 -15.33 -3.51 -15.59
CA GLU A 25 -16.23 -3.57 -14.43
C GLU A 25 -15.60 -3.42 -13.03
N GLY A 26 -15.24 -2.18 -12.67
CA GLY A 26 -15.63 -1.64 -11.36
C GLY A 26 -15.15 -2.37 -10.09
N ARG A 27 -13.88 -2.75 -9.99
CA ARG A 27 -13.02 -2.70 -8.77
C ARG A 27 -11.71 -3.44 -9.06
N LEU A 28 -10.71 -2.74 -9.58
CA LEU A 28 -9.32 -3.21 -9.54
C LEU A 28 -8.76 -2.83 -8.17
N ALA A 29 -9.03 -3.63 -7.14
CA ALA A 29 -8.33 -3.49 -5.88
C ALA A 29 -6.93 -4.11 -6.07
N VAL A 30 -6.02 -3.36 -6.70
CA VAL A 30 -4.60 -3.60 -6.45
C VAL A 30 -4.42 -3.30 -4.97
N GLU A 31 -4.24 -4.34 -4.17
CA GLU A 31 -4.11 -4.19 -2.73
C GLU A 31 -2.90 -3.30 -2.43
N THR A 32 -3.16 -2.14 -1.82
CA THR A 32 -2.11 -1.17 -1.58
C THR A 32 -1.44 -1.46 -0.24
N TYR A 33 -0.21 -0.97 -0.04
CA TYR A 33 0.45 -1.09 1.26
C TYR A 33 -0.38 -0.45 2.39
N CYS A 34 -1.21 0.56 2.06
CA CYS A 34 -2.13 1.20 2.99
C CYS A 34 -3.18 0.23 3.55
N ASP A 35 -3.65 -0.70 2.70
CA ASP A 35 -4.59 -1.74 3.09
C ASP A 35 -3.89 -2.81 3.94
N LYS A 36 -2.68 -3.21 3.57
CA LYS A 36 -1.85 -4.16 4.34
C LYS A 36 -1.55 -3.69 5.76
N ILE A 37 -1.12 -2.44 5.95
CA ILE A 37 -0.84 -1.93 7.31
C ILE A 37 -2.11 -1.83 8.16
N ARG A 38 -3.27 -1.57 7.53
CA ARG A 38 -4.57 -1.57 8.21
C ARG A 38 -4.97 -2.98 8.63
N GLU A 39 -4.81 -3.95 7.74
CA GLU A 39 -5.09 -5.37 8.01
C GLU A 39 -4.23 -5.90 9.17
N LEU A 40 -2.91 -5.68 9.11
CA LEU A 40 -1.97 -6.10 10.16
C LEU A 40 -2.36 -5.51 11.53
N ARG A 41 -2.74 -4.23 11.56
CA ARG A 41 -3.22 -3.57 12.77
C ARG A 41 -4.50 -4.23 13.29
N GLN A 42 -5.48 -4.44 12.42
CA GLN A 42 -6.78 -5.02 12.79
C GLN A 42 -6.65 -6.47 13.27
N HIS A 43 -5.78 -7.25 12.63
CA HIS A 43 -5.49 -8.63 13.02
C HIS A 43 -4.91 -8.72 14.44
N ARG A 44 -4.15 -7.72 14.87
CA ARG A 44 -3.64 -7.59 16.25
C ARG A 44 -4.63 -6.93 17.22
N GLY A 45 -5.82 -6.53 16.76
CA GLY A 45 -6.83 -5.85 17.58
C GLY A 45 -6.44 -4.44 18.04
N LEU A 46 -5.48 -3.81 17.37
CA LEU A 46 -4.91 -2.52 17.79
C LEU A 46 -5.73 -1.33 17.26
N LYS A 47 -5.85 -0.27 18.06
CA LYS A 47 -6.39 1.01 17.59
C LYS A 47 -5.32 1.77 16.80
N GLN A 48 -5.74 2.69 15.94
CA GLN A 48 -4.80 3.57 15.22
C GLN A 48 -3.86 4.35 16.16
N ALA A 49 -4.36 4.72 17.35
CA ALA A 49 -3.56 5.38 18.38
C ALA A 49 -2.46 4.50 18.97
N ASP A 50 -2.64 3.18 18.98
CA ASP A 50 -1.64 2.25 19.53
C ASP A 50 -0.46 2.11 18.55
N VAL A 51 -0.75 1.98 17.25
CA VAL A 51 0.30 1.95 16.21
C VAL A 51 0.98 3.31 16.08
N ALA A 52 0.26 4.41 16.23
CA ALA A 52 0.86 5.73 16.25
C ALA A 52 1.91 5.89 17.37
N LYS A 53 1.68 5.31 18.56
CA LYS A 53 2.68 5.29 19.64
C LYS A 53 3.91 4.48 19.27
N ILE A 54 3.73 3.32 18.63
CA ILE A 54 4.84 2.47 18.16
C ILE A 54 5.71 3.21 17.15
N LEU A 55 5.08 4.02 16.29
CA LEU A 55 5.75 4.82 15.27
C LEU A 55 6.20 6.20 15.76
N GLU A 56 6.00 6.53 17.04
CA GLU A 56 6.32 7.85 17.60
C GLU A 56 5.68 9.01 16.81
N THR A 57 4.45 8.82 16.36
CA THR A 57 3.68 9.80 15.58
C THR A 57 2.29 10.03 16.19
N THR A 58 1.49 10.89 15.57
CA THR A 58 0.12 11.15 16.00
C THR A 58 -0.85 10.17 15.36
N GLN A 59 -1.97 9.88 16.04
CA GLN A 59 -3.04 9.03 15.48
C GLN A 59 -3.58 9.59 14.16
N GLN A 60 -3.67 10.92 14.03
CA GLN A 60 -4.13 11.57 12.81
C GLN A 60 -3.18 11.29 11.64
N VAL A 61 -1.86 11.38 11.87
CA VAL A 61 -0.84 11.09 10.85
C VAL A 61 -0.90 9.62 10.44
N TYR A 62 -0.99 8.70 11.40
CA TYR A 62 -1.13 7.28 11.08
C TYR A 62 -2.40 6.96 10.28
N SER A 63 -3.54 7.60 10.62
CA SER A 63 -4.78 7.47 9.85
C SER A 63 -4.61 7.95 8.40
N ARG A 64 -3.84 9.02 8.16
CA ARG A 64 -3.52 9.50 6.81
C ARG A 64 -2.69 8.50 6.01
N TYR A 65 -1.83 7.70 6.66
CA TYR A 65 -1.12 6.61 6.01
C TYR A 65 -2.08 5.52 5.55
N GLU A 66 -2.98 5.04 6.43
CA GLU A 66 -3.95 4.00 6.05
C GLU A 66 -4.91 4.46 4.93
N ASN A 67 -5.16 5.76 4.83
CA ASN A 67 -6.04 6.33 3.80
C ASN A 67 -5.28 6.77 2.53
N GLY A 68 -3.95 6.56 2.46
CA GLY A 68 -3.13 6.98 1.31
C GLY A 68 -3.02 8.49 1.11
N VAL A 69 -3.44 9.30 2.09
CA VAL A 69 -3.33 10.77 2.04
C VAL A 69 -1.89 11.21 2.18
N ASN A 70 -1.13 10.51 3.04
CA ASN A 70 0.29 10.71 3.21
C ASN A 70 1.03 9.43 2.80
N ALA A 71 2.15 9.58 2.10
CA ALA A 71 3.08 8.47 1.88
C ALA A 71 3.67 8.00 3.21
N LEU A 72 3.84 6.69 3.39
CA LEU A 72 4.48 6.12 4.57
C LEU A 72 6.00 6.30 4.47
N PRO A 73 6.65 6.99 5.42
CA PRO A 73 8.10 7.09 5.45
C PRO A 73 8.77 5.71 5.61
N ILE A 74 9.92 5.51 4.94
CA ILE A 74 10.64 4.22 4.96
C ILE A 74 10.98 3.76 6.38
N HIS A 75 11.37 4.67 7.27
CA HIS A 75 11.71 4.30 8.66
C HIS A 75 10.50 3.74 9.42
N HIS A 76 9.28 4.24 9.17
CA HIS A 76 8.07 3.67 9.75
C HIS A 76 7.75 2.29 9.16
N LEU A 77 7.97 2.10 7.84
CA LEU A 77 7.82 0.78 7.23
C LEU A 77 8.73 -0.25 7.90
N ILE A 78 10.01 0.09 8.14
CA ILE A 78 10.96 -0.78 8.85
C ILE A 78 10.44 -1.11 10.25
N THR A 79 10.00 -0.12 11.02
CA THR A 79 9.43 -0.33 12.36
C THR A 79 8.22 -1.27 12.33
N LEU A 80 7.30 -1.10 11.36
CA LEU A 80 6.13 -1.98 11.23
C LEU A 80 6.52 -3.40 10.85
N CYS A 81 7.50 -3.58 9.96
CA CYS A 81 7.99 -4.91 9.57
C CYS A 81 8.57 -5.65 10.78
N LEU A 82 9.41 -4.97 11.57
CA LEU A 82 9.98 -5.53 12.80
C LEU A 82 8.92 -5.80 13.87
N TYR A 83 7.96 -4.89 14.04
CA TYR A 83 6.90 -5.02 15.05
C TYR A 83 5.94 -6.18 14.74
N TYR A 84 5.52 -6.32 13.48
CA TYR A 84 4.57 -7.37 13.07
C TYR A 84 5.25 -8.70 12.73
N GLY A 85 6.56 -8.71 12.50
CA GLY A 85 7.32 -9.90 12.10
C GLY A 85 7.05 -10.30 10.65
N VAL A 86 6.95 -9.32 9.75
CA VAL A 86 6.65 -9.52 8.32
C VAL A 86 7.73 -8.89 7.44
N SER A 87 7.92 -9.40 6.23
CA SER A 87 8.81 -8.81 5.24
C SER A 87 8.25 -7.52 4.65
N ALA A 88 9.14 -6.64 4.18
CA ALA A 88 8.71 -5.42 3.48
C ALA A 88 7.98 -5.75 2.18
N ASP A 89 8.41 -6.80 1.48
CA ASP A 89 7.77 -7.26 0.24
C ASP A 89 6.31 -7.64 0.45
N TYR A 90 5.98 -8.26 1.60
CA TYR A 90 4.60 -8.57 1.97
C TYR A 90 3.78 -7.29 2.19
N VAL A 91 4.31 -6.33 2.96
CA VAL A 91 3.62 -5.06 3.24
C VAL A 91 3.41 -4.25 1.97
N LEU A 92 4.37 -4.30 1.04
CA LEU A 92 4.32 -3.58 -0.24
C LEU A 92 3.48 -4.30 -1.31
N GLY A 93 2.95 -5.50 -1.03
CA GLY A 93 2.17 -6.29 -1.99
C GLY A 93 3.01 -6.88 -3.13
N LEU A 94 4.33 -7.00 -2.95
CA LEU A 94 5.25 -7.64 -3.91
C LEU A 94 5.23 -9.17 -3.79
N THR A 95 4.80 -9.68 -2.64
CA THR A 95 4.57 -11.11 -2.39
C THR A 95 3.29 -11.30 -1.58
N ASN A 96 2.65 -12.46 -1.73
CA ASN A 96 1.52 -12.89 -0.90
C ASN A 96 1.98 -13.68 0.33
N GLU A 97 3.26 -14.04 0.40
CA GLU A 97 3.82 -14.82 1.48
C GLU A 97 4.31 -13.88 2.58
N ALA A 98 3.74 -14.02 3.77
CA ALA A 98 4.26 -13.38 4.97
C ALA A 98 5.52 -14.14 5.42
N ASP A 99 6.58 -14.05 4.63
CA ASP A 99 7.86 -14.64 4.98
C ASP A 99 8.34 -14.00 6.28
N SER A 100 8.23 -14.78 7.36
CA SER A 100 8.86 -14.45 8.62
C SER A 100 10.36 -14.48 8.37
N THR A 101 11.00 -13.32 8.27
CA THR A 101 12.45 -13.24 8.31
C THR A 101 12.91 -13.90 9.61
N LYS A 102 13.43 -15.13 9.50
CA LYS A 102 14.11 -15.85 10.58
C LYS A 102 15.45 -15.20 10.88
#